data_AF-A0A1Q5LSU9-F1
#
_entry.id   AF-A0A1Q5LSU9-F1
#
_cell.length_a   1.000
_cell.length_b   1.000
_cell.length_c   1.000
_cell.angle_alpha   90.00
_cell.angle_beta   90.00
_cell.angle_gamma   90.00
#
_symmetry.space_group_name_H-M   'P 1'
#
loop_
_entity.id
_entity.type
_entity.pdbx_description
1 polymer ?
#
loop_
_entity_poly.entity_id
_entity_poly.type
_entity_poly.pdbx_seq_one_letter_code
_entity_poly.pdbx_strand_id
1 'polypeptide(L)'
;MARILPAWHFREVHRTPVAGTRESVMAAVHTTTWGEAPLARALMAITGADVSAGRRIVADSLGAMGEVVPTPGDEFLFVGVMSMDDGLTRPEGTSAELVAHCAVPGLLKVGMNVRYAGGVLSTETRVLATDESARRSFQRYWFVIRCGSGLTRRSMLRAIRARAQRAGGQG
;
A
#
# COMPACT_ATOMS: atom_id res chain seq x y z
N MET A 1 9.92 16.29 8.58
CA MET A 1 9.93 14.81 8.49
C MET A 1 10.70 14.43 7.23
N ALA A 2 11.74 13.61 7.36
CA ALA A 2 12.45 13.07 6.20
C ALA A 2 11.47 12.26 5.34
N ARG A 3 11.47 12.50 4.03
CA ARG A 3 10.59 11.78 3.11
C ARG A 3 11.10 10.35 3.02
N ILE A 4 10.34 9.37 3.54
CA ILE A 4 10.73 7.96 3.45
C ILE A 4 10.68 7.54 1.98
N LEU A 5 11.75 6.87 1.54
CA LEU A 5 11.96 6.41 0.16
C LEU A 5 11.85 7.57 -0.86
N PRO A 6 12.74 8.58 -0.80
CA PRO A 6 12.69 9.77 -1.66
C PRO A 6 13.16 9.49 -3.10
N ALA A 7 13.86 8.38 -3.32
CA ALA A 7 14.24 7.85 -4.62
C ALA A 7 13.55 6.51 -4.85
N TRP A 8 13.18 6.24 -6.09
CA TRP A 8 12.49 5.00 -6.49
C TRP A 8 12.82 4.65 -7.94
N HIS A 9 12.80 3.35 -8.24
CA HIS A 9 12.86 2.84 -9.61
C HIS A 9 11.47 2.64 -10.19
N PHE A 10 10.50 2.28 -9.35
CA PHE A 10 9.12 2.02 -9.75
C PHE A 10 8.16 2.83 -8.91
N ARG A 11 7.10 3.32 -9.57
CA ARG A 11 6.08 4.14 -8.94
C ARG A 11 4.73 3.85 -9.56
N GLU A 12 3.71 3.76 -8.70
CA GLU A 12 2.32 3.64 -9.10
C GLU A 12 1.45 4.56 -8.26
N VAL A 13 0.54 5.30 -8.89
CA VAL A 13 -0.34 6.26 -8.21
C VAL A 13 -1.76 6.10 -8.68
N HIS A 14 -2.68 6.13 -7.72
CA HIS A 14 -4.11 6.16 -7.98
C HIS A 14 -4.78 7.23 -7.14
N ARG A 15 -5.85 7.81 -7.66
CA ARG A 15 -6.62 8.85 -6.98
C ARG A 15 -8.10 8.75 -7.28
N THR A 16 -8.91 9.15 -6.31
CA THR A 16 -10.34 9.36 -6.49
C THR A 16 -10.78 10.59 -5.69
N PRO A 17 -11.68 11.44 -6.21
CA PRO A 17 -12.35 12.42 -5.37
C PRO A 17 -13.21 11.71 -4.33
N VAL A 18 -13.28 12.27 -3.13
CA VAL A 18 -14.09 11.78 -2.00
C VAL A 18 -14.68 12.97 -1.27
N ALA A 19 -16.01 12.96 -1.10
CA ALA A 19 -16.72 13.91 -0.25
C ALA A 19 -16.64 13.45 1.23
N GLY A 20 -16.44 14.38 2.15
CA GLY A 20 -16.33 14.12 3.58
C GLY A 20 -15.25 15.00 4.23
N THR A 21 -15.20 14.97 5.56
CA THR A 21 -14.11 15.59 6.32
C THR A 21 -12.87 14.67 6.30
N ARG A 22 -11.71 15.22 6.66
CA ARG A 22 -10.49 14.42 6.80
C ARG A 22 -10.70 13.28 7.79
N GLU A 23 -11.38 13.55 8.90
CA GLU A 23 -11.68 12.59 9.96
C GLU A 23 -12.52 11.42 9.43
N SER A 24 -13.62 11.71 8.73
CA SER A 24 -14.51 10.65 8.25
C SER A 24 -13.86 9.80 7.16
N VAL A 25 -13.08 10.44 6.27
CA VAL A 25 -12.37 9.73 5.20
C VAL A 25 -11.25 8.86 5.78
N MET A 26 -10.44 9.37 6.70
CA MET A 26 -9.36 8.60 7.30
C MET A 26 -9.89 7.49 8.21
N ALA A 27 -10.99 7.72 8.94
CA ALA A 27 -11.69 6.64 9.64
C ALA A 27 -12.13 5.53 8.68
N ALA A 28 -12.65 5.88 7.49
CA ALA A 28 -12.99 4.91 6.46
C ALA A 28 -11.75 4.17 5.91
N VAL A 29 -10.61 4.85 5.72
CA VAL A 29 -9.33 4.22 5.33
C VAL A 29 -8.96 3.09 6.30
N HIS A 30 -9.06 3.33 7.61
CA HIS A 30 -8.70 2.35 8.63
C HIS A 30 -9.73 1.23 8.80
N THR A 31 -11.00 1.46 8.47
CA THR A 31 -12.09 0.52 8.81
C THR A 31 -12.69 -0.20 7.59
N THR A 32 -12.31 0.15 6.37
CA THR A 32 -12.79 -0.52 5.15
C THR A 32 -12.30 -1.97 5.08
N THR A 33 -13.22 -2.90 4.82
CA THR A 33 -12.92 -4.34 4.78
C THR A 33 -12.85 -4.90 3.37
N TRP A 34 -12.28 -6.10 3.21
CA TRP A 34 -12.27 -6.83 1.94
C TRP A 34 -13.68 -7.14 1.41
N GLY A 35 -14.67 -7.31 2.29
CA GLY A 35 -16.07 -7.50 1.90
C GLY A 35 -16.67 -6.30 1.14
N GLU A 36 -16.14 -5.09 1.37
CA GLU A 36 -16.58 -3.87 0.70
C GLU A 36 -15.92 -3.65 -0.68
N ALA A 37 -14.91 -4.47 -1.03
CA ALA A 37 -14.12 -4.34 -2.26
C ALA A 37 -14.06 -5.66 -3.04
N PRO A 38 -15.17 -6.14 -3.62
CA PRO A 38 -15.26 -7.49 -4.20
C PRO A 38 -14.25 -7.76 -5.33
N LEU A 39 -13.99 -6.77 -6.19
CA LEU A 39 -12.98 -6.91 -7.26
C LEU A 39 -11.56 -6.99 -6.69
N ALA A 40 -11.20 -6.10 -5.75
CA ALA A 40 -9.90 -6.17 -5.07
C ALA A 40 -9.71 -7.50 -4.33
N ARG A 41 -10.76 -7.97 -3.65
CA ARG A 41 -10.77 -9.24 -2.93
C ARG A 41 -10.54 -10.42 -3.86
N ALA A 42 -11.25 -10.49 -4.99
CA ALA A 42 -11.06 -11.55 -5.97
C ALA A 42 -9.65 -11.56 -6.55
N LEU A 43 -9.10 -10.40 -6.89
CA LEU A 43 -7.74 -10.29 -7.44
C LEU A 43 -6.66 -10.68 -6.42
N MET A 44 -6.82 -10.33 -5.15
CA MET A 44 -5.87 -10.72 -4.10
C MET A 44 -6.01 -12.16 -3.63
N ALA A 45 -7.18 -12.78 -3.75
CA ALA A 45 -7.34 -14.20 -3.45
C ALA A 45 -6.43 -15.08 -4.34
N ILE A 46 -6.16 -14.65 -5.58
CA ILE A 46 -5.27 -15.35 -6.53
C ILE A 46 -3.84 -15.47 -5.97
N THR A 47 -3.41 -14.54 -5.12
CA THR A 47 -2.05 -14.53 -4.57
C THR A 47 -1.90 -15.38 -3.29
N GLY A 48 -2.96 -16.09 -2.88
CA GLY A 48 -2.99 -16.84 -1.61
C GLY A 48 -3.10 -15.95 -0.36
N ALA A 49 -3.38 -14.65 -0.51
CA ALA A 49 -3.56 -13.75 0.61
C ALA A 49 -4.87 -14.05 1.36
N ASP A 50 -4.85 -13.95 2.70
CA ASP A 50 -6.08 -13.97 3.48
C ASP A 50 -6.88 -12.67 3.27
N VAL A 51 -7.97 -12.80 2.52
CA VAL A 51 -8.89 -11.73 2.16
C VAL A 51 -10.29 -11.98 2.73
N SER A 52 -10.33 -12.51 3.96
CA SER A 52 -11.56 -12.69 4.73
C SER A 52 -12.42 -11.42 4.76
N ALA A 53 -13.74 -11.56 4.59
CA ALA A 53 -14.64 -10.42 4.34
C ALA A 53 -14.61 -9.35 5.44
N GLY A 54 -14.41 -9.74 6.71
CA GLY A 54 -14.33 -8.84 7.85
C GLY A 54 -12.95 -8.20 8.07
N ARG A 55 -11.91 -8.67 7.36
CA ARG A 55 -10.54 -8.19 7.54
C ARG A 55 -10.35 -6.82 6.87
N ARG A 56 -9.71 -5.88 7.56
CA ARG A 56 -9.50 -4.50 7.10
C ARG A 56 -8.36 -4.43 6.11
N ILE A 57 -8.60 -3.78 4.97
CA ILE A 57 -7.63 -3.76 3.85
C ILE A 57 -6.33 -3.06 4.27
N VAL A 58 -6.44 -1.88 4.88
CA VAL A 58 -5.28 -1.06 5.24
C VAL A 58 -4.73 -1.45 6.61
N ALA A 59 -5.59 -1.53 7.63
CA ALA A 59 -5.16 -1.75 9.00
C ALA A 59 -4.62 -3.18 9.26
N ASP A 60 -5.22 -4.21 8.65
CA ASP A 60 -4.87 -5.61 8.97
C ASP A 60 -4.02 -6.28 7.90
N SER A 61 -4.22 -5.97 6.61
CA SER A 61 -3.51 -6.64 5.51
C SER A 61 -2.22 -5.92 5.14
N LEU A 62 -2.24 -4.60 4.93
CA LEU A 62 -0.99 -3.87 4.66
C LEU A 62 -0.06 -3.89 5.88
N GLY A 63 -0.59 -3.73 7.09
CA GLY A 63 0.20 -3.84 8.31
C GLY A 63 0.93 -5.18 8.49
N ALA A 64 0.38 -6.28 7.97
CA ALA A 64 1.02 -7.59 8.07
C ALA A 64 2.21 -7.79 7.11
N MET A 65 2.37 -6.94 6.10
CA MET A 65 3.42 -7.09 5.09
C MET A 65 4.75 -6.43 5.49
N GLY A 66 4.83 -5.78 6.66
CA GLY A 66 5.92 -4.90 7.07
C GLY A 66 5.52 -3.98 8.24
N GLU A 67 5.83 -2.69 8.16
CA GLU A 67 5.65 -1.76 9.28
C GLU A 67 4.81 -0.54 8.90
N VAL A 68 3.88 -0.16 9.78
CA VAL A 68 3.12 1.09 9.64
C VAL A 68 3.88 2.20 10.35
N VAL A 69 4.28 3.23 9.60
CA VAL A 69 4.97 4.39 10.11
C VAL A 69 3.95 5.43 10.58
N PRO A 70 4.07 5.96 11.81
CA PRO A 70 3.22 7.06 12.26
C PRO A 70 3.34 8.28 11.35
N THR A 71 2.21 8.72 10.83
CA THR A 71 2.09 9.89 9.96
C THR A 71 1.05 10.87 10.50
N PRO A 72 1.03 12.12 10.03
CA PRO A 72 -0.05 13.05 10.36
C PRO A 72 -1.41 12.42 9.97
N GLY A 73 -2.48 12.84 10.65
CA GLY A 73 -3.82 12.24 10.53
C GLY A 73 -4.52 12.41 9.17
N ASP A 74 -3.79 12.77 8.11
CA ASP A 74 -4.20 12.82 6.70
C ASP A 74 -3.54 11.73 5.84
N GLU A 75 -2.64 10.93 6.42
CA GLU A 75 -1.87 9.92 5.72
C GLU A 75 -1.75 8.65 6.55
N PHE A 76 -1.78 7.51 5.87
CA PHE A 76 -1.32 6.21 6.36
C PHE A 76 -0.10 5.85 5.53
N LEU A 77 1.02 5.50 6.18
CA LEU A 77 2.24 5.09 5.50
C LEU A 77 2.67 3.71 6.00
N PHE A 78 2.89 2.82 5.04
CA PHE A 78 3.46 1.50 5.27
C PHE A 78 4.81 1.38 4.56
N VAL A 79 5.76 0.70 5.19
CA VAL A 79 7.10 0.43 4.65
C VAL A 79 7.46 -1.04 4.84
N GLY A 80 8.16 -1.60 3.88
CA GLY A 80 8.54 -3.00 3.88
C GLY A 80 9.78 -3.26 3.04
N VAL A 81 10.39 -4.43 3.24
CA VAL A 81 11.38 -4.98 2.33
C VAL A 81 10.92 -6.34 1.83
N MET A 82 11.25 -6.65 0.58
CA MET A 82 11.00 -7.95 -0.04
C MET A 82 12.16 -8.34 -0.93
N SER A 83 12.19 -9.62 -1.34
CA SER A 83 13.17 -10.16 -2.29
C SER A 83 12.43 -10.85 -3.43
N MET A 84 13.07 -10.94 -4.60
CA MET A 84 12.63 -11.82 -5.69
C MET A 84 13.35 -13.18 -5.66
N ASP A 85 14.32 -13.32 -4.77
CA ASP A 85 15.07 -14.54 -4.49
C ASP A 85 14.59 -15.11 -3.16
N ASP A 86 13.92 -16.26 -3.20
CA ASP A 86 13.40 -16.98 -2.03
C ASP A 86 14.50 -17.51 -1.11
N GLY A 87 15.75 -17.59 -1.60
CA GLY A 87 16.92 -17.97 -0.79
C GLY A 87 17.50 -16.82 0.03
N LEU A 88 17.10 -15.57 -0.23
CA LEU A 88 17.63 -14.41 0.48
C LEU A 88 16.98 -14.28 1.87
N THR A 89 17.77 -14.48 2.92
CA THR A 89 17.31 -14.21 4.29
C THR A 89 17.06 -12.72 4.49
N ARG A 90 15.85 -12.36 4.99
CA ARG A 90 15.52 -10.97 5.34
C ARG A 90 16.53 -10.48 6.41
N PRO A 91 17.23 -9.35 6.18
CA PRO A 91 18.14 -8.83 7.19
C PRO A 91 17.42 -8.48 8.50
N GLU A 92 18.17 -8.50 9.59
CA GLU A 92 17.68 -8.09 10.91
C GLU A 92 17.38 -6.59 10.95
N GLY A 93 16.37 -6.22 11.74
CA GLY A 93 15.92 -4.83 11.90
C GLY A 93 14.44 -4.61 11.55
N THR A 94 13.96 -3.44 11.95
CA THR A 94 12.61 -2.97 11.63
C THR A 94 12.48 -2.66 10.14
N SER A 95 11.26 -2.64 9.60
CA SER A 95 11.11 -2.38 8.17
C SER A 95 11.45 -0.92 7.84
N ALA A 96 11.18 0.00 8.77
CA ALA A 96 11.59 1.39 8.65
C ALA A 96 13.12 1.56 8.56
N GLU A 97 13.87 0.90 9.44
CA GLU A 97 15.35 0.92 9.41
C GLU A 97 15.89 0.34 8.10
N LEU A 98 15.33 -0.78 7.65
CA LEU A 98 15.79 -1.44 6.43
C LEU A 98 15.50 -0.60 5.18
N VAL A 99 14.30 -0.02 5.08
CA VAL A 99 13.96 0.89 3.97
C VAL A 99 14.87 2.12 3.99
N ALA A 100 15.17 2.69 5.15
CA ALA A 100 16.03 3.86 5.25
C ALA A 100 17.49 3.55 4.89
N HIS A 101 18.08 2.47 5.43
CA HIS A 101 19.53 2.32 5.46
C HIS A 101 20.09 1.03 4.84
N CYS A 102 19.26 0.00 4.63
CA CYS A 102 19.79 -1.28 4.15
C CYS A 102 20.29 -1.18 2.69
N ALA A 103 21.45 -1.77 2.41
CA ALA A 103 22.02 -1.86 1.06
C ALA A 103 22.36 -3.31 0.67
N VAL A 104 21.83 -4.30 1.40
CA VAL A 104 22.03 -5.72 1.09
C VAL A 104 21.55 -6.00 -0.34
N PRO A 105 22.39 -6.55 -1.22
CA PRO A 105 22.01 -6.94 -2.58
C PRO A 105 20.80 -7.87 -2.61
N GLY A 106 20.00 -7.79 -3.67
CA GLY A 106 18.80 -8.62 -3.87
C GLY A 106 17.51 -8.04 -3.27
N LEU A 107 17.58 -6.99 -2.46
CA LEU A 107 16.42 -6.42 -1.77
C LEU A 107 15.68 -5.37 -2.58
N LEU A 108 14.37 -5.32 -2.33
CA LEU A 108 13.45 -4.30 -2.75
C LEU A 108 12.91 -3.58 -1.51
N LYS A 109 13.12 -2.28 -1.46
CA LYS A 109 12.54 -1.37 -0.47
C LYS A 109 11.21 -0.86 -1.00
N VAL A 110 10.16 -1.00 -0.22
CA VAL A 110 8.80 -0.66 -0.60
C VAL A 110 8.25 0.38 0.37
N GLY A 111 7.65 1.44 -0.17
CA GLY A 111 6.84 2.38 0.57
C GLY A 111 5.48 2.50 -0.10
N MET A 112 4.40 2.42 0.67
CA MET A 112 3.06 2.67 0.18
C MET A 112 2.30 3.59 1.13
N ASN A 113 1.72 4.66 0.62
CA ASN A 113 0.85 5.52 1.40
C ASN A 113 -0.59 5.53 0.89
N VAL A 114 -1.51 5.83 1.80
CA VAL A 114 -2.89 6.22 1.53
C VAL A 114 -3.08 7.60 2.13
N ARG A 115 -3.35 8.61 1.31
CA ARG A 115 -3.38 10.02 1.73
C ARG A 115 -4.65 10.70 1.27
N TYR A 116 -5.26 11.48 2.16
CA TYR A 116 -6.38 12.36 1.87
C TYR A 116 -5.96 13.82 1.94
N ALA A 117 -6.09 14.55 0.83
CA ALA A 117 -5.78 15.98 0.78
C ALA A 117 -6.68 16.69 -0.24
N GLY A 118 -7.25 17.84 0.15
CA GLY A 118 -8.02 18.68 -0.76
C GLY A 118 -9.20 17.96 -1.44
N GLY A 119 -9.92 17.09 -0.73
CA GLY A 119 -11.03 16.32 -1.30
C GLY A 119 -10.62 15.12 -2.16
N VAL A 120 -9.33 14.78 -2.20
CA VAL A 120 -8.81 13.66 -3.00
C VAL A 120 -8.18 12.61 -2.09
N LEU A 121 -8.67 11.37 -2.22
CA LEU A 121 -8.03 10.20 -1.65
C LEU A 121 -7.10 9.59 -2.69
N SER A 122 -5.85 9.32 -2.29
CA SER A 122 -4.82 8.77 -3.17
C SER A 122 -4.08 7.62 -2.54
N THR A 123 -3.56 6.74 -3.39
CA THR A 123 -2.52 5.80 -3.03
C THR A 123 -1.28 6.04 -3.88
N GLU A 124 -0.11 5.92 -3.28
CA GLU A 124 1.15 5.90 -4.01
C GLU A 124 2.02 4.77 -3.47
N THR A 125 2.48 3.90 -4.39
CA THR A 125 3.45 2.84 -4.11
C THR A 125 4.77 3.22 -4.77
N ARG A 126 5.86 3.12 -4.02
CA ARG A 126 7.23 3.36 -4.48
C ARG A 126 8.07 2.14 -4.16
N VAL A 127 8.90 1.72 -5.12
CA VAL A 127 9.84 0.62 -4.94
C VAL A 127 11.23 1.03 -5.39
N LEU A 128 12.22 0.77 -4.55
CA LEU A 128 13.65 0.97 -4.83
C LEU A 128 14.36 -0.37 -4.67
N ALA A 129 15.13 -0.76 -5.68
CA ALA A 129 15.99 -1.95 -5.59
C ALA A 129 17.36 -1.55 -5.03
N THR A 130 17.96 -2.40 -4.21
CA THR A 130 19.30 -2.17 -3.65
C THR A 130 20.42 -2.40 -4.66
N ASP A 131 20.16 -3.18 -5.72
CA ASP A 131 21.08 -3.38 -6.84
C ASP A 131 20.34 -3.53 -8.18
N GLU A 132 21.12 -3.64 -9.26
CA GLU A 132 20.62 -3.74 -10.62
C GLU A 132 20.03 -5.12 -10.96
N SER A 133 20.47 -6.20 -10.32
CA SER A 133 19.90 -7.54 -10.51
C SER A 133 18.47 -7.60 -9.97
N ALA A 134 18.26 -7.17 -8.72
CA ALA A 134 16.96 -7.03 -8.08
C ALA A 134 16.05 -6.10 -8.89
N ARG A 135 16.59 -4.99 -9.39
CA ARG A 135 15.86 -4.06 -10.27
C ARG A 135 15.34 -4.76 -11.53
N ARG A 136 16.19 -5.49 -12.26
CA ARG A 136 15.82 -6.17 -13.51
C ARG A 136 14.82 -7.30 -13.29
N SER A 137 14.97 -8.06 -12.21
CA SER A 137 14.01 -9.10 -11.83
C SER A 137 12.65 -8.50 -11.49
N PHE A 138 12.64 -7.45 -10.65
CA PHE A 138 11.41 -6.77 -10.29
C PHE A 138 10.78 -6.04 -11.47
N GLN A 139 11.53 -5.49 -12.41
CA GLN A 139 10.98 -4.84 -13.61
C GLN A 139 10.10 -5.79 -14.41
N ARG A 140 10.57 -7.04 -14.61
CA ARG A 140 9.82 -8.09 -15.33
C ARG A 140 8.55 -8.46 -14.57
N TYR A 141 8.68 -8.70 -13.27
CA TYR A 141 7.53 -8.98 -12.39
C TYR A 141 6.50 -7.84 -12.39
N TRP A 142 6.97 -6.60 -12.22
CA TRP A 142 6.16 -5.38 -12.21
C TRP A 142 5.35 -5.20 -13.49
N PHE A 143 5.95 -5.50 -14.65
CA PHE A 143 5.26 -5.43 -15.93
C PHE A 143 4.06 -6.41 -16.00
N VAL A 144 4.19 -7.59 -15.42
CA VAL A 144 3.11 -8.59 -15.37
C VAL A 144 2.01 -8.17 -14.40
N ILE A 145 2.37 -7.70 -13.20
CA ILE A 145 1.40 -7.48 -12.13
C ILE A 145 0.73 -6.10 -12.13
N ARG A 146 1.33 -5.08 -12.79
CA ARG A 146 0.87 -3.67 -12.69
C ARG A 146 -0.61 -3.49 -12.99
N CYS A 147 -1.17 -4.20 -13.96
CA CYS A 147 -2.58 -4.06 -14.31
C CYS A 147 -3.50 -4.60 -13.19
N GLY A 148 -3.19 -5.77 -12.65
CA GLY A 148 -3.92 -6.37 -11.52
C GLY A 148 -3.78 -5.56 -10.24
N SER A 149 -2.56 -5.09 -9.93
CA SER A 149 -2.29 -4.16 -8.82
C SER A 149 -3.13 -2.90 -8.96
N GLY A 150 -3.10 -2.24 -10.12
CA GLY A 150 -3.85 -1.01 -10.36
C GLY A 150 -5.36 -1.19 -10.20
N LEU A 151 -5.93 -2.28 -10.71
CA LEU A 151 -7.35 -2.60 -10.52
C LEU A 151 -7.70 -2.82 -9.05
N THR A 152 -6.83 -3.55 -8.32
CA THR A 152 -6.98 -3.77 -6.87
C THR A 152 -6.98 -2.45 -6.12
N ARG A 153 -6.03 -1.55 -6.40
CA ARG A 153 -5.93 -0.23 -5.76
C ARG A 153 -7.11 0.67 -6.09
N ARG A 154 -7.59 0.67 -7.33
CA ARG A 154 -8.78 1.44 -7.73
C ARG A 154 -10.05 0.90 -7.07
N SER A 155 -10.19 -0.42 -6.96
CA SER A 155 -11.32 -1.04 -6.26
C SER A 155 -11.30 -0.73 -4.76
N MET A 156 -10.13 -0.80 -4.12
CA MET A 156 -9.94 -0.39 -2.72
C MET A 156 -10.33 1.09 -2.51
N LEU A 157 -9.84 2.00 -3.34
CA LEU A 157 -10.17 3.43 -3.26
C LEU A 157 -11.69 3.69 -3.41
N ARG A 158 -12.35 2.96 -4.30
CA ARG A 158 -13.82 3.04 -4.48
C ARG A 158 -14.57 2.57 -3.23
N ALA A 159 -14.12 1.49 -2.60
CA ALA A 159 -14.73 0.99 -1.37
C ALA A 159 -14.59 1.99 -0.22
N ILE A 160 -13.39 2.55 -0.02
CA ILE A 160 -13.15 3.58 1.00
C ILE A 160 -14.02 4.81 0.75
N ARG A 161 -14.10 5.28 -0.51
CA ARG A 161 -14.98 6.38 -0.90
C ARG A 161 -16.43 6.10 -0.53
N ALA A 162 -16.95 4.94 -0.92
CA ALA A 162 -18.34 4.58 -0.64
C ALA A 162 -18.63 4.54 0.85
N ARG A 163 -17.70 3.99 1.65
CA ARG A 163 -17.81 3.96 3.11
C ARG A 163 -17.81 5.36 3.73
N ALA A 164 -16.87 6.22 3.34
CA ALA A 164 -16.78 7.59 3.82
C ALA A 164 -18.05 8.39 3.54
N GLN A 165 -18.63 8.23 2.34
CA GLN A 165 -19.85 8.92 1.95
C GLN A 165 -21.09 8.44 2.72
N ARG A 166 -21.18 7.15 3.06
CA ARG A 166 -22.26 6.63 3.92
C ARG A 166 -22.19 7.16 5.35
N ALA A 167 -20.99 7.39 5.87
CA ALA A 167 -20.81 7.96 7.20
C ALA A 167 -21.11 9.47 7.23
N GLY A 168 -20.81 10.19 6.16
CA GLY A 168 -21.07 11.64 6.05
C GLY A 168 -22.51 12.02 5.68
N GLY A 169 -23.31 11.10 5.13
CA GLY A 169 -24.73 11.33 4.82
C GLY A 169 -25.70 11.02 5.96
N GLN A 170 -25.19 10.63 7.14
CA GLN A 170 -25.95 10.36 8.37
C GLN A 170 -25.78 11.47 9.42
N GLY A 171 -25.30 12.65 9.02
CA GLY A 171 -25.13 13.84 9.86
C GLY A 171 -26.07 14.96 9.44
#